data_AF-A0A7C7HMZ2-F1
#
_entry.id   AF-A0A7C7HMZ2-F1
#
_cell.length_a   1.000
_cell.length_b   1.000
_cell.length_c   1.000
_cell.angle_alpha   90.00
_cell.angle_beta   90.00
_cell.angle_gamma   90.00
#
_symmetry.space_group_name_H-M   'P 1'
#
loop_
_entity.id
_entity.type
_entity.pdbx_description
1 polymer ?
#
loop_
_entity_poly.entity_id
_entity_poly.type
_entity_poly.pdbx_seq_one_letter_code
_entity_poly.pdbx_strand_id
1 'polypeptide(L)'
;MKIGRNDVCHCGSNKKFKDCHGSKKTNNQWRNIAIIGLIAIALVWFISDIFQSDVGTSAPPGKVWSEEHGHYHDIAGSPSPRGINPG
;
A
#
# COMPACT_ATOMS: atom_id res chain seq x y z
N MET A 1 -50.03 -18.35 -3.67
CA MET A 1 -48.77 -19.11 -3.67
C MET A 1 -47.62 -18.16 -3.34
N LYS A 2 -46.74 -18.47 -2.39
CA LYS A 2 -45.57 -17.63 -2.09
C LYS A 2 -44.43 -18.08 -2.99
N ILE A 3 -44.02 -17.24 -3.94
CA ILE A 3 -42.87 -17.54 -4.82
C ILE A 3 -41.56 -17.37 -4.04
N GLY A 4 -40.68 -18.37 -4.10
CA GLY A 4 -39.39 -18.37 -3.42
C GLY A 4 -38.38 -17.45 -4.09
N ARG A 5 -37.41 -16.95 -3.31
CA ARG A 5 -36.41 -15.98 -3.82
C ARG A 5 -35.54 -16.54 -4.96
N ASN A 6 -35.27 -17.84 -4.96
CA ASN A 6 -34.46 -18.50 -5.99
C ASN A 6 -35.31 -19.12 -7.12
N ASP A 7 -36.65 -19.06 -7.05
CA ASP A 7 -37.53 -19.68 -8.06
C ASP A 7 -37.56 -18.88 -9.36
N VAL A 8 -37.95 -19.51 -10.47
CA VAL A 8 -38.12 -18.83 -11.76
C VAL A 8 -39.17 -17.73 -11.63
N CYS A 9 -38.85 -16.53 -12.12
CA CYS A 9 -39.74 -15.38 -12.02
C CYS A 9 -40.99 -15.55 -12.91
N HIS A 10 -42.15 -15.15 -12.39
CA HIS A 10 -43.45 -15.30 -13.06
C HIS A 10 -43.66 -14.40 -14.28
N CYS A 11 -42.69 -13.56 -14.66
CA CYS A 11 -42.78 -12.67 -15.82
C CYS A 11 -42.26 -13.31 -17.12
N GLY A 12 -41.90 -14.59 -17.10
CA GLY A 12 -41.39 -15.31 -18.29
C GLY A 12 -39.93 -15.00 -18.65
N SER A 13 -39.20 -14.27 -17.80
CA SER A 13 -37.81 -13.88 -18.08
C SER A 13 -36.76 -14.99 -17.89
N ASN A 14 -37.16 -16.18 -17.42
CA ASN A 14 -36.28 -17.29 -17.02
C ASN A 14 -35.22 -16.94 -15.94
N LYS A 15 -35.23 -15.73 -15.38
CA LYS A 15 -34.34 -15.31 -14.28
C LYS A 15 -34.92 -15.72 -12.93
N LYS A 16 -34.07 -15.89 -11.92
CA LYS A 16 -34.51 -16.10 -10.53
C LYS A 16 -35.31 -14.90 -10.05
N PHE A 17 -36.31 -15.13 -9.20
CA PHE A 17 -37.20 -14.09 -8.68
C PHE A 17 -36.39 -12.95 -8.04
N LYS A 18 -35.37 -13.27 -7.22
CA LYS A 18 -34.46 -12.29 -6.61
C LYS A 18 -33.66 -11.42 -7.59
N ASP A 19 -33.47 -11.87 -8.82
CA ASP A 19 -32.70 -11.17 -9.85
C ASP A 19 -33.63 -10.47 -10.86
N CYS A 20 -34.94 -10.56 -10.64
CA CYS A 20 -35.98 -9.90 -11.43
C CYS A 20 -36.88 -9.06 -10.50
N HIS A 21 -38.14 -9.42 -10.30
CA HIS A 21 -39.10 -8.66 -9.49
C HIS A 21 -38.83 -8.68 -7.97
N GLY A 22 -37.97 -9.59 -7.50
CA GLY A 22 -37.50 -9.68 -6.13
C GLY A 22 -36.15 -8.99 -5.90
N SER A 23 -35.62 -8.27 -6.90
CA SER A 23 -34.33 -7.58 -6.74
C SER A 23 -34.46 -6.45 -5.74
N LYS A 24 -33.79 -6.61 -4.60
CA LYS A 24 -33.47 -5.48 -3.73
C LYS A 24 -32.12 -4.96 -4.21
N LYS A 25 -32.10 -3.74 -4.73
CA LYS A 25 -30.85 -3.07 -5.10
C LYS A 25 -30.06 -2.78 -3.82
N THR A 26 -29.32 -3.76 -3.29
CA THR A 26 -28.44 -3.55 -2.12
C THR A 26 -27.13 -2.87 -2.52
N ASN A 27 -27.19 -2.02 -3.56
CA ASN A 27 -26.11 -1.14 -3.94
C ASN A 27 -26.01 -0.05 -2.87
N ASN A 28 -25.46 -0.42 -1.72
CA ASN A 28 -24.96 0.51 -0.74
C ASN A 28 -23.68 1.06 -1.34
N GLN A 29 -23.84 2.05 -2.23
CA GLN A 29 -22.74 2.75 -2.89
C GLN A 29 -21.69 3.16 -1.86
N TRP A 30 -22.12 3.56 -0.67
CA TRP A 30 -21.27 3.91 0.47
C TRP A 30 -20.43 2.75 1.03
N ARG A 31 -20.98 1.53 1.12
CA ARG A 31 -20.23 0.34 1.51
C ARG A 31 -19.19 -0.01 0.46
N ASN A 32 -19.54 0.11 -0.82
CA ASN A 32 -18.61 -0.17 -1.91
C ASN A 32 -17.49 0.89 -1.97
N ILE A 33 -17.82 2.17 -1.76
CA ILE A 33 -16.83 3.26 -1.65
C ILE A 33 -15.91 3.04 -0.44
N ALA A 34 -16.45 2.63 0.71
CA ALA A 34 -15.63 2.34 1.90
C ALA A 34 -14.65 1.18 1.65
N ILE A 35 -15.11 0.09 1.01
CA ILE A 35 -14.25 -1.05 0.66
C ILE A 35 -13.17 -0.63 -0.34
N ILE A 36 -13.54 0.09 -1.40
CA ILE A 36 -12.58 0.57 -2.42
C ILE A 36 -11.57 1.52 -1.77
N GLY A 37 -12.01 2.42 -0.89
CA GLY A 37 -11.14 3.33 -0.14
C GLY A 37 -10.12 2.58 0.71
N LEU A 38 -10.55 1.56 1.47
CA LEU A 38 -9.63 0.75 2.28
C LEU A 38 -8.58 0.02 1.43
N ILE A 39 -8.99 -0.56 0.30
CA ILE A 39 -8.07 -1.25 -0.62
C ILE A 39 -7.07 -0.25 -1.21
N ALA A 40 -7.53 0.93 -1.65
CA ALA A 40 -6.67 1.96 -2.21
C ALA A 40 -5.63 2.45 -1.19
N ILE A 41 -6.02 2.66 0.06
CA ILE A 41 -5.11 3.06 1.14
C ILE A 41 -4.02 2.00 1.37
N ALA A 42 -4.40 0.72 1.43
CA ALA A 42 -3.44 -0.37 1.60
C ALA A 42 -2.47 -0.48 0.41
N LEU A 43 -2.96 -0.29 -0.82
CA LEU A 43 -2.12 -0.30 -2.02
C LEU A 43 -1.14 0.88 -2.04
N VAL A 44 -1.58 2.08 -1.67
CA VAL A 44 -0.69 3.25 -1.57
C VAL A 44 0.42 3.00 -0.54
N TRP A 45 0.08 2.49 0.65
CA TRP A 45 1.06 2.17 1.69
C TRP A 45 2.07 1.12 1.21
N PHE A 46 1.61 0.05 0.56
CA PHE A 46 2.46 -1.01 0.03
C PHE A 46 3.37 -0.53 -1.10
N ILE A 47 2.85 0.29 -2.01
CA ILE A 47 3.64 0.87 -3.10
C ILE A 47 4.72 1.81 -2.54
N SER A 48 4.39 2.64 -1.54
CA SER A 48 5.37 3.51 -0.87
C SER A 48 6.47 2.71 -0.17
N ASP A 49 6.15 1.57 0.46
CA ASP A 49 7.13 0.68 1.08
C ASP A 49 8.13 0.10 0.05
N ILE A 50 7.61 -0.32 -1.12
CA ILE A 50 8.44 -0.77 -2.24
C ILE A 50 9.41 0.34 -2.70
N PHE A 51 8.94 1.58 -2.84
CA PHE A 51 9.75 2.73 -3.28
C PHE A 51 10.68 3.32 -2.20
N GLN A 52 10.62 2.84 -0.96
CA GLN A 52 11.56 3.24 0.10
C GLN A 52 12.60 2.15 0.38
N SER A 53 12.44 0.97 -0.21
CA SER A 53 13.34 -0.17 -0.02
C SER A 53 14.68 -0.02 -0.76
N ASP A 54 14.80 0.99 -1.64
CA ASP A 54 15.97 1.30 -2.46
C ASP A 54 16.84 2.45 -1.92
N VAL A 55 16.55 2.98 -0.72
CA VAL A 55 17.48 3.90 -0.02
C VAL A 55 18.66 3.17 0.63
N GLY A 56 19.33 2.35 -0.17
CA GLY A 56 20.64 1.80 0.16
C GLY A 56 21.71 2.89 0.13
N THR A 57 22.38 3.10 1.26
CA THR A 57 23.79 3.55 1.35
C THR A 57 24.16 4.87 0.66
N SER A 58 23.39 5.94 0.86
CA SER A 58 24.00 7.28 0.76
C SER A 58 24.93 7.45 1.96
N ALA A 59 26.21 7.10 1.77
CA ALA A 59 27.26 7.37 2.73
C ALA A 59 27.18 8.84 3.17
N PRO A 60 27.37 9.15 4.47
CA PRO A 60 27.48 10.54 4.90
C PRO A 60 28.52 11.28 4.02
N PRO A 61 28.27 12.52 3.60
CA PRO A 61 29.20 13.28 2.78
C PRO A 61 30.60 13.27 3.40
N GLY A 62 31.61 12.88 2.63
CA GLY A 62 32.99 12.76 3.14
C GLY A 62 33.37 11.39 3.70
N LYS A 63 32.49 10.38 3.63
CA LYS A 63 32.76 9.01 4.09
C LYS A 63 32.57 7.98 2.99
N VAL A 64 33.43 6.96 2.96
CA VAL A 64 33.37 5.81 2.04
C VAL A 64 33.18 4.52 2.82
N TRP A 65 32.31 3.64 2.34
CA TRP A 65 32.08 2.33 2.96
C TRP A 65 33.23 1.38 2.65
N SER A 66 33.80 0.72 3.67
CA SER A 66 34.76 -0.37 3.47
C SER A 66 34.06 -1.72 3.63
N GLU A 67 33.92 -2.44 2.52
CA GLU A 67 33.29 -3.76 2.47
C GLU A 67 34.04 -4.80 3.32
N GLU A 68 35.35 -4.63 3.52
CA GLU A 68 36.17 -5.58 4.30
C GLU A 68 35.96 -5.43 5.82
N HIS A 69 35.59 -4.23 6.28
CA HIS A 69 35.53 -3.90 7.71
C HIS A 69 34.16 -3.46 8.22
N GLY A 70 33.13 -3.42 7.36
CA GLY A 70 31.76 -3.12 7.79
C GLY A 70 31.60 -1.73 8.44
N HIS A 71 32.46 -0.76 8.13
CA HIS A 71 32.37 0.61 8.63
C HIS A 71 32.77 1.66 7.58
N TYR A 72 32.43 2.91 7.87
CA TYR A 72 32.78 4.06 7.04
C TYR A 72 34.16 4.62 7.41
N HIS A 73 34.99 4.90 6.41
CA HIS A 73 36.22 5.70 6.56
C HIS A 73 36.01 7.12 6.06
N ASP A 74 36.67 8.08 6.69
CA ASP A 74 36.71 9.47 6.20
C ASP A 74 37.63 9.57 4.97
N ILE A 75 37.22 10.36 3.98
CA ILE A 75 38.03 10.66 2.80
C ILE A 75 39.16 11.63 3.21
N ALA A 76 40.40 11.29 2.86
CA ALA A 76 41.56 12.15 3.11
C ALA A 76 41.33 13.53 2.47
N GLY A 77 41.04 14.53 3.31
CA GLY A 77 40.66 15.89 2.88
C GLY A 77 39.49 16.50 3.63
N SER A 78 38.69 15.72 4.39
CA SER A 78 37.73 16.30 5.34
C SER A 78 38.44 16.71 6.63
N PRO A 79 38.44 17.99 7.03
CA PRO A 79 38.93 18.39 8.33
C PRO A 79 38.02 17.77 9.41
N SER A 80 38.57 16.82 10.16
CA SER A 80 37.91 16.29 11.36
C SER A 80 37.65 17.46 12.32
N PRO A 81 36.43 17.62 12.88
CA PRO A 81 36.15 18.71 13.82
C PRO A 81 36.78 18.51 15.20
N ARG A 82 37.54 17.41 15.41
CA ARG A 82 38.07 17.05 16.74
C ARG A 82 39.54 17.40 16.86
N GLY A 83 39.80 18.53 17.51
CA GLY A 83 41.07 18.74 18.19
C GLY A 83 41.49 20.19 18.38
N ILE A 84 40.63 21.06 18.93
CA ILE A 84 41.14 22.26 19.62
C ILE A 84 41.91 21.75 20.83
N ASN A 85 43.24 21.81 20.76
CA ASN A 85 44.15 21.61 21.89
C ASN A 85 44.53 23.01 22.40
N PRO A 86 44.00 23.49 23.53
CA PRO A 86 44.54 24.69 24.16
C PRO A 86 45.82 24.27 24.90
N GLY A 87 46.96 24.52 24.26
CA GLY A 87 48.25 24.60 24.95
C GLY A 87 48.38 25.91 25.71
#